data_AF-A0A510DS30-F1
#
_entry.id   AF-A0A510DS30-F1
#
_cell.length_a   1.000
_cell.length_b   1.000
_cell.length_c   1.000
_cell.angle_alpha   90.00
_cell.angle_beta   90.00
_cell.angle_gamma   90.00
#
_symmetry.space_group_name_H-M   'P 1'
#
loop_
_entity.id
_entity.type
_entity.pdbx_description
1 polymer ?
#
loop_
_entity_poly.entity_id
_entity_poly.type
_entity_poly.pdbx_seq_one_letter_code
_entity_poly.pdbx_strand_id
1 'polypeptide(L)'
;MSEELVKPGERAVEEMEGYIRDLLDVMNDILAKNKRALSDAGISSRLGVLLGVMTMHRYNPDLFMQYWNEFKSLVEKCKAVPTVKDRVSNEVDPLIAQIEALKSGAGL
;
A
#
# COMPACT_ATOMS: atom_id res chain seq x y z
N MET A 1 -15.44 23.27 22.36
CA MET A 1 -14.62 22.51 21.40
C MET A 1 -14.81 23.18 20.06
N SER A 2 -13.81 23.91 19.59
CA SER A 2 -13.84 24.47 18.24
C SER A 2 -13.58 23.30 17.31
N GLU A 3 -14.63 22.84 16.61
CA GLU A 3 -14.46 22.01 15.42
C GLU A 3 -13.67 22.85 14.42
N GLU A 4 -12.35 22.75 14.46
CA GLU A 4 -11.53 23.28 13.37
C GLU A 4 -11.95 22.50 12.12
N LEU A 5 -12.55 23.24 11.18
CA LEU A 5 -12.91 22.81 9.85
C LEU A 5 -11.65 22.28 9.16
N VAL A 6 -11.38 20.99 9.34
CA VAL A 6 -10.34 20.26 8.61
C VAL A 6 -10.54 20.54 7.13
N LYS A 7 -9.53 21.12 6.48
CA LYS A 7 -9.67 21.47 5.06
C LYS A 7 -9.86 20.17 4.27
N PRO A 8 -10.58 20.18 3.13
CA PRO A 8 -10.87 18.97 2.35
C PRO A 8 -9.63 18.11 2.04
N GLY A 9 -8.47 18.74 1.79
CA GLY A 9 -7.21 18.02 1.57
C GLY A 9 -6.63 17.37 2.83
N GLU A 10 -6.73 18.02 4.00
CA GLU A 10 -6.27 17.47 5.28
C GLU A 10 -7.10 16.24 5.68
N ARG A 11 -8.41 16.30 5.44
CA ARG A 11 -9.32 15.17 5.66
C ARG A 11 -9.01 13.99 4.73
N ALA A 12 -8.74 14.27 3.46
CA ALA A 12 -8.36 13.24 2.50
C ALA A 12 -7.04 12.55 2.89
N VAL A 13 -6.09 13.31 3.45
CA VAL A 13 -4.83 12.76 4.00
C VAL A 13 -5.09 11.84 5.18
N GLU A 14 -5.89 12.27 6.17
CA GLU A 14 -6.23 11.44 7.34
C GLU A 14 -6.94 10.13 6.94
N GLU A 15 -7.91 10.21 6.02
CA GLU A 15 -8.60 9.02 5.51
C GLU A 15 -7.62 8.09 4.76
N MET A 16 -6.70 8.65 3.98
CA MET A 16 -5.70 7.90 3.23
C MET A 16 -4.71 7.15 4.14
N GLU A 17 -4.34 7.72 5.29
CA GLU A 17 -3.49 7.02 6.26
C GLU A 17 -4.10 5.71 6.76
N GLY A 18 -5.43 5.68 6.93
CA GLY A 18 -6.16 4.46 7.30
C GLY A 18 -5.93 3.35 6.28
N TYR A 19 -6.18 3.66 5.01
CA TYR A 19 -5.99 2.71 3.91
C TYR A 19 -4.51 2.32 3.72
N ILE A 20 -3.56 3.24 3.94
CA ILE A 20 -2.13 2.94 3.90
C ILE A 20 -1.76 1.89 4.96
N ARG A 21 -2.28 2.02 6.19
CA ARG A 21 -2.03 1.04 7.26
C ARG A 21 -2.57 -0.33 6.89
N ASP A 22 -3.83 -0.40 6.47
CA ASP A 22 -4.46 -1.65 6.06
C ASP A 22 -3.70 -2.31 4.89
N LEU A 23 -3.27 -1.52 3.92
CA LEU A 23 -2.50 -1.99 2.76
C LEU A 23 -1.17 -2.62 3.20
N LEU A 24 -0.43 -1.93 4.07
CA LEU A 24 0.84 -2.43 4.58
C LEU A 24 0.64 -3.71 5.38
N ASP A 25 -0.39 -3.79 6.21
CA ASP A 25 -0.68 -4.98 7.02
C ASP A 25 -1.02 -6.19 6.13
N VAL A 26 -1.93 -6.02 5.17
CA VAL A 26 -2.30 -7.08 4.21
C VAL A 26 -1.09 -7.54 3.42
N MET A 27 -0.28 -6.61 2.89
CA MET A 27 0.89 -6.95 2.08
C MET A 27 1.99 -7.64 2.89
N ASN A 28 2.22 -7.19 4.14
CA ASN A 28 3.16 -7.86 5.04
C ASN A 28 2.69 -9.27 5.39
N ASP A 29 1.40 -9.47 5.63
CA ASP A 29 0.84 -10.81 5.90
C ASP A 29 0.92 -11.73 4.66
N ILE A 30 0.64 -11.21 3.46
CA ILE A 30 0.85 -11.93 2.19
C ILE A 30 2.31 -12.36 2.06
N LEU A 31 3.25 -11.44 2.27
CA LEU A 31 4.68 -11.71 2.20
C LEU A 31 5.10 -12.77 3.23
N ALA A 32 4.63 -12.66 4.47
CA ALA A 32 4.98 -13.59 5.55
C ALA A 32 4.45 -15.01 5.28
N LYS A 33 3.18 -15.13 4.90
CA LYS A 33 2.52 -16.43 4.66
C LYS A 33 2.93 -17.10 3.36
N ASN A 34 3.36 -16.33 2.35
CA ASN A 34 3.70 -16.84 1.02
C ASN A 34 5.18 -16.65 0.67
N LYS A 35 6.04 -16.46 1.67
CA LYS A 35 7.46 -16.13 1.50
C LYS A 35 8.18 -17.02 0.50
N ARG A 36 7.96 -18.34 0.58
CA ARG A 36 8.59 -19.32 -0.33
C ARG A 36 8.16 -19.11 -1.78
N ALA A 37 6.85 -19.09 -2.06
CA ALA A 37 6.34 -18.89 -3.42
C ALA A 37 6.77 -17.55 -4.03
N LEU A 38 6.78 -16.48 -3.23
CA LEU A 38 7.26 -15.17 -3.66
C LEU A 38 8.78 -15.12 -3.83
N SER A 39 9.54 -15.93 -3.08
CA SER A 39 10.99 -16.07 -3.24
C SER A 39 11.34 -16.84 -4.50
N ASP A 40 10.62 -17.93 -4.80
CA ASP A 40 10.79 -18.72 -6.01
C ASP A 40 10.50 -17.87 -7.27
N ALA A 41 9.60 -16.90 -7.15
CA ALA A 41 9.31 -15.90 -8.19
C ALA A 41 10.30 -14.71 -8.22
N GLY A 42 11.29 -14.65 -7.32
CA GLY A 42 12.26 -13.55 -7.25
C GLY A 42 11.71 -12.21 -6.74
N ILE A 43 10.55 -12.21 -6.08
CA ILE A 43 9.83 -11.00 -5.65
C ILE A 43 10.08 -10.70 -4.16
N SER A 44 10.17 -11.74 -3.32
CA SER A 44 10.12 -11.63 -1.86
C SER A 44 11.09 -10.60 -1.27
N SER A 45 12.37 -10.64 -1.65
CA SER A 45 13.39 -9.73 -1.09
C SER A 45 13.11 -8.27 -1.42
N ARG A 46 12.78 -7.97 -2.68
CA ARG A 46 12.51 -6.59 -3.13
C ARG A 46 11.23 -6.06 -2.51
N LEU A 47 10.19 -6.89 -2.46
CA LEU A 47 8.93 -6.54 -1.79
C LEU A 47 9.15 -6.26 -0.31
N GLY A 48 9.93 -7.10 0.40
CA GLY A 48 10.22 -6.90 1.82
C GLY A 48 10.98 -5.60 2.11
N VAL A 49 11.99 -5.27 1.31
CA VAL A 49 12.72 -3.99 1.44
C VAL A 49 11.78 -2.82 1.21
N LEU A 50 10.99 -2.85 0.14
CA LEU A 50 10.08 -1.76 -0.18
C LEU A 50 9.01 -1.56 0.88
N LEU A 51 8.38 -2.63 1.35
CA LEU A 51 7.41 -2.57 2.45
C LEU A 51 8.04 -2.00 3.70
N GLY A 52 9.29 -2.39 4.04
CA GLY A 52 10.02 -1.82 5.17
C GLY A 52 10.20 -0.30 5.06
N VAL A 53 10.61 0.18 3.88
CA VAL A 53 10.74 1.63 3.62
C VAL A 53 9.40 2.35 3.72
N MET A 54 8.36 1.82 3.08
CA MET A 54 7.02 2.41 3.09
C MET A 54 6.41 2.42 4.50
N THR A 55 6.63 1.38 5.31
CA THR A 55 6.21 1.34 6.72
C THR A 55 6.88 2.42 7.57
N MET A 56 8.14 2.78 7.29
CA MET A 56 8.81 3.91 7.97
C MET A 56 8.17 5.26 7.63
N HIS A 57 7.59 5.39 6.44
CA HIS A 57 6.95 6.60 5.95
C HIS A 57 5.41 6.59 6.06
N ARG A 58 4.83 5.65 6.81
CA ARG A 58 3.36 5.46 6.85
C ARG A 58 2.53 6.65 7.37
N TYR A 59 3.16 7.58 8.09
CA TYR A 59 2.54 8.82 8.58
C TYR A 59 3.01 10.07 7.81
N ASN A 60 3.73 9.87 6.71
CA ASN A 60 4.16 10.93 5.82
C ASN A 60 3.78 10.54 4.39
N PRO A 61 2.55 10.89 3.95
CA PRO A 61 2.04 10.51 2.65
C PRO A 61 2.91 10.98 1.48
N ASP A 62 3.48 12.19 1.55
CA ASP A 62 4.39 12.69 0.51
C ASP A 62 5.56 11.73 0.28
N LEU A 63 6.25 11.35 1.35
CA LEU A 63 7.39 10.42 1.27
C LEU A 63 6.94 9.01 0.90
N PHE A 64 5.79 8.56 1.40
CA PHE A 64 5.20 7.28 1.03
C PHE A 64 4.92 7.20 -0.49
N MET A 65 4.38 8.28 -1.06
CA MET A 65 3.99 8.34 -2.47
C MET A 65 5.18 8.28 -3.44
N GLN A 66 6.39 8.64 -3.00
CA GLN A 66 7.61 8.50 -3.82
C GLN A 66 7.88 7.05 -4.22
N TYR A 67 7.46 6.09 -3.40
CA TYR A 67 7.66 4.65 -3.61
C TYR A 67 6.45 3.96 -4.26
N TRP A 68 5.35 4.70 -4.46
CA TRP A 68 4.04 4.14 -4.81
C TRP A 68 4.01 3.41 -6.16
N ASN A 69 4.66 3.96 -7.18
CA ASN A 69 4.68 3.33 -8.51
C ASN A 69 5.53 2.06 -8.53
N GLU A 70 6.65 2.03 -7.79
CA GLU A 70 7.43 0.82 -7.62
C GLU A 70 6.64 -0.26 -6.87
N PHE A 71 5.92 0.14 -5.83
CA PHE A 71 5.05 -0.74 -5.06
C PHE A 71 3.98 -1.39 -5.95
N LYS A 72 3.21 -0.59 -6.70
CA LYS A 72 2.20 -1.11 -7.63
C LYS A 72 2.80 -2.08 -8.65
N SER A 73 3.99 -1.77 -9.19
CA SER A 73 4.67 -2.68 -10.13
C SER A 73 5.01 -4.03 -9.49
N LEU A 74 5.42 -4.05 -8.21
CA LEU A 74 5.66 -5.30 -7.49
C LEU A 74 4.36 -6.04 -7.15
N VAL A 75 3.30 -5.33 -6.79
CA VAL A 75 1.97 -5.91 -6.57
C VAL A 75 1.47 -6.63 -7.84
N GLU A 76 1.64 -6.02 -9.02
CA GLU A 76 1.30 -6.67 -10.29
C GLU A 76 2.12 -7.96 -10.52
N LYS A 77 3.40 -7.96 -10.14
CA LYS A 77 4.22 -9.19 -10.21
C LYS A 77 3.73 -10.24 -9.21
N CYS A 78 3.26 -9.85 -8.03
CA CYS A 78 2.67 -10.79 -7.08
C CYS A 78 1.43 -11.48 -7.65
N LYS A 79 0.64 -10.80 -8.51
CA LYS A 79 -0.54 -11.40 -9.16
C LYS A 79 -0.19 -12.53 -10.14
N ALA A 80 1.05 -12.58 -10.62
CA ALA A 80 1.53 -13.70 -11.44
C ALA A 80 1.79 -14.97 -10.61
N VAL A 81 1.83 -14.88 -9.28
CA VAL A 81 2.02 -16.03 -8.37
C VAL A 81 0.65 -16.64 -8.03
N PRO A 82 0.34 -17.88 -8.47
CA PRO A 82 -1.02 -18.42 -8.35
C PRO A 82 -1.58 -18.47 -6.94
N THR A 83 -0.75 -18.78 -5.93
CA THR A 83 -1.18 -18.89 -4.53
C THR A 83 -1.44 -17.55 -3.85
N VAL A 84 -1.03 -16.44 -4.48
CA VAL A 84 -1.12 -15.08 -3.95
C VAL A 84 -2.13 -14.24 -4.74
N LYS A 85 -2.32 -14.56 -6.02
CA LYS A 85 -3.14 -13.81 -6.97
C LYS A 85 -4.49 -13.39 -6.43
N ASP A 86 -5.32 -14.34 -6.01
CA ASP A 86 -6.70 -14.04 -5.59
C ASP A 86 -6.71 -13.11 -4.38
N ARG A 87 -5.76 -13.31 -3.47
CA ARG A 87 -5.63 -12.49 -2.28
C ARG A 87 -5.23 -11.06 -2.60
N VAL A 88 -4.30 -10.87 -3.53
CA VAL A 88 -3.94 -9.53 -4.02
C VAL A 88 -5.13 -8.86 -4.70
N SER A 89 -5.82 -9.56 -5.60
CA SER A 89 -6.98 -9.00 -6.30
C SER A 89 -8.13 -8.62 -5.36
N ASN A 90 -8.35 -9.39 -4.30
CA ASN A 90 -9.50 -9.21 -3.41
C ASN A 90 -9.21 -8.29 -2.21
N GLU A 91 -7.98 -8.25 -1.70
CA GLU A 91 -7.64 -7.49 -0.48
C GLU A 91 -6.75 -6.27 -0.79
N VAL A 92 -5.89 -6.32 -1.80
CA VAL A 92 -4.89 -5.26 -2.07
C VAL A 92 -5.39 -4.27 -3.11
N ASP A 93 -5.95 -4.74 -4.21
CA ASP A 93 -6.45 -3.87 -5.30
C ASP A 93 -7.51 -2.86 -4.83
N PRO A 94 -8.48 -3.21 -3.96
CA PRO A 94 -9.43 -2.24 -3.45
C PRO A 94 -8.76 -1.13 -2.64
N LEU A 95 -7.75 -1.47 -1.84
CA LEU A 95 -7.00 -0.49 -1.03
C LEU A 95 -6.17 0.44 -1.92
N ILE A 96 -5.53 -0.09 -2.96
CA ILE A 96 -4.84 0.72 -3.98
C ILE A 96 -5.82 1.70 -4.63
N ALA A 97 -7.02 1.25 -5.00
CA ALA A 97 -8.02 2.11 -5.62
C ALA A 97 -8.50 3.23 -4.68
N GLN A 98 -8.71 2.95 -3.39
CA GLN A 98 -9.07 3.98 -2.40
C GLN A 98 -7.96 5.00 -2.22
N ILE A 99 -6.71 4.55 -2.11
CA ILE A 99 -5.54 5.44 -1.96
C ILE A 99 -5.39 6.34 -3.19
N GLU A 100 -5.54 5.82 -4.41
CA GLU A 100 -5.46 6.62 -5.65
C GLU A 100 -6.58 7.66 -5.74
N ALA A 101 -7.80 7.32 -5.31
CA ALA A 101 -8.92 8.26 -5.28
C ALA A 101 -8.67 9.41 -4.32
N LEU A 102 -8.14 9.12 -3.12
CA LEU A 102 -7.82 10.13 -2.10
C LEU A 102 -6.59 10.96 -2.44
N LYS A 103 -5.57 10.34 -3.05
CA LYS A 103 -4.35 11.00 -3.52
C LYS A 103 -4.68 12.21 -4.41
N SER A 104 -5.61 12.05 -5.35
CA SER A 104 -6.05 13.13 -6.24
C SER A 104 -6.72 14.29 -5.48
N GLY A 105 -7.49 13.99 -4.42
CA GLY A 105 -8.14 14.99 -3.57
C GLY A 105 -7.18 15.69 -2.59
N ALA A 106 -6.08 15.02 -2.22
CA ALA A 106 -5.04 15.54 -1.34
C ALA A 106 -3.99 16.39 -2.08
N GLY A 107 -3.96 16.35 -3.43
CA GLY A 107 -2.96 17.06 -4.23
C GLY A 107 -1.58 16.39 -4.28
N LEU A 108 -1.56 15.05 -4.11
CA LEU A 108 -0.37 14.20 -4.04
C LEU A 108 -0.12 13.43 -5.35
#